data_AF-A0A842SBE4-F1
#
_entry.id   AF-A0A842SBE4-F1
#
_cell.length_a   1.000
_cell.length_b   1.000
_cell.length_c   1.000
_cell.angle_alpha   90.00
_cell.angle_beta   90.00
_cell.angle_gamma   90.00
#
_symmetry.space_group_name_H-M   'P 1'
#
loop_
_entity.id
_entity.type
_entity.pdbx_description
1 polymer ?
#
loop_
_entity_poly.entity_id
_entity_poly.type
_entity_poly.pdbx_seq_one_letter_code
_entity_poly.pdbx_strand_id
1 'polypeptide(L)'
;MGAGKNLLKGFIFMIFYVGFTIILPFLTFSYINTLQIMGIDFGLAQESYDRIIYWIVAFGCLISGTAFFTYSSPKQSIRKGVFALVQIILNCLYLWSYKFSGATDVNFEIIGYGHMTINLQQMILVYMGIYFLTIAIKIYDLIDFTINRDKIREKRWSE
;
A
#
# COMPACT_ATOMS: atom_id res chain seq x y z
N MET A 1 3.21 -13.62 24.98
CA MET A 1 1.92 -13.18 24.38
C MET A 1 1.18 -14.39 23.80
N GLY A 2 -0.04 -14.67 24.26
CA GLY A 2 -0.83 -15.82 23.78
C GLY A 2 -1.22 -15.73 22.30
N ALA A 3 -1.39 -16.89 21.65
CA ALA A 3 -1.68 -17.00 20.21
C ALA A 3 -2.93 -16.19 19.78
N GLY A 4 -3.99 -16.20 20.59
CA GLY A 4 -5.21 -15.43 20.32
C GLY A 4 -4.99 -13.91 20.30
N LYS A 5 -4.13 -13.37 21.18
CA LYS A 5 -3.81 -11.93 21.20
C LYS A 5 -3.07 -11.51 19.92
N ASN A 6 -2.20 -12.37 19.40
CA ASN A 6 -1.48 -12.09 18.16
C ASN A 6 -2.41 -12.15 16.95
N LEU A 7 -3.34 -13.11 16.89
CA LEU A 7 -4.34 -13.19 15.82
C LEU A 7 -5.26 -11.97 15.80
N LEU A 8 -5.77 -11.55 16.97
CA LEU A 8 -6.60 -10.35 17.08
C LEU A 8 -5.84 -9.10 16.62
N LYS A 9 -4.57 -8.97 17.02
CA LYS A 9 -3.71 -7.89 16.55
C LYS A 9 -3.57 -7.91 15.03
N GLY A 10 -3.29 -9.08 14.44
CA GLY A 10 -3.21 -9.25 12.99
C GLY A 10 -4.49 -8.77 12.28
N PHE A 11 -5.65 -9.15 12.81
CA PHE A 11 -6.94 -8.78 12.25
C PHE A 11 -7.22 -7.27 12.32
N ILE A 12 -6.93 -6.61 13.44
CA ILE A 12 -7.07 -5.16 13.59
C ILE A 12 -6.21 -4.42 12.56
N PHE A 13 -4.95 -4.83 12.41
CA PHE A 13 -4.07 -4.21 11.41
C PHE A 13 -4.53 -4.50 9.98
N MET A 14 -5.05 -5.68 9.69
CA MET A 14 -5.64 -5.98 8.37
C MET A 14 -6.77 -4.99 8.03
N ILE A 15 -7.71 -4.76 8.94
CA ILE A 15 -8.81 -3.81 8.74
C ILE A 15 -8.27 -2.40 8.52
N PHE A 16 -7.29 -1.99 9.31
CA PHE A 16 -6.64 -0.69 9.15
C PHE A 16 -6.06 -0.54 7.73
N TYR A 17 -5.33 -1.56 7.25
CA TYR A 17 -4.78 -1.54 5.88
C TYR A 17 -5.88 -1.56 4.81
N VAL A 18 -6.97 -2.31 4.98
CA VAL A 18 -8.12 -2.24 4.07
C VAL A 18 -8.67 -0.82 3.99
N GLY A 19 -8.80 -0.14 5.13
CA GLY A 19 -9.24 1.25 5.19
C GLY A 19 -8.38 2.20 4.36
N PHE A 20 -7.06 2.14 4.53
CA PHE A 20 -6.14 3.09 3.87
C PHE A 20 -5.72 2.68 2.45
N THR A 21 -5.72 1.39 2.12
CA THR A 21 -5.24 0.90 0.81
C THR A 21 -6.37 0.60 -0.16
N ILE A 22 -7.60 0.43 0.31
CA ILE A 22 -8.75 0.15 -0.56
C ILE A 22 -9.81 1.23 -0.39
N ILE A 23 -10.37 1.38 0.82
CA ILE A 23 -11.57 2.21 1.03
C ILE A 23 -11.29 3.68 0.73
N LEU A 24 -10.24 4.25 1.31
CA LEU A 24 -9.91 5.65 1.12
C LEU A 24 -9.60 5.96 -0.37
N PRO A 25 -8.69 5.23 -1.06
CA PRO A 25 -8.47 5.44 -2.49
C PRO A 25 -9.73 5.28 -3.33
N PHE A 26 -10.53 4.23 -3.09
CA PHE A 26 -11.80 4.02 -3.79
C PHE A 26 -12.71 5.23 -3.68
N LEU A 27 -12.95 5.73 -2.46
CA LEU A 27 -13.78 6.91 -2.22
C LEU A 27 -13.20 8.15 -2.91
N THR A 28 -11.88 8.34 -2.88
CA THR A 28 -11.22 9.46 -3.56
C THR A 28 -11.44 9.41 -5.07
N PHE A 29 -11.20 8.27 -5.71
CA PHE A 29 -11.40 8.15 -7.16
C PHE A 29 -12.87 8.20 -7.57
N SER A 30 -13.78 7.63 -6.76
CA SER A 30 -15.22 7.76 -7.01
C SER A 30 -15.67 9.22 -6.93
N TYR A 31 -15.17 9.98 -5.94
CA TYR A 31 -15.46 11.41 -5.83
C TYR A 31 -14.93 12.20 -7.03
N ILE A 32 -13.69 11.94 -7.46
CA ILE A 32 -13.09 12.54 -8.66
C ILE A 32 -13.90 12.21 -9.91
N ASN A 33 -14.40 10.99 -10.04
CA ASN A 33 -15.20 10.60 -11.20
C ASN A 33 -16.51 11.39 -11.33
N THR A 34 -17.08 11.84 -10.21
CA THR A 34 -18.33 12.61 -10.15
C THR A 34 -18.13 14.11 -9.99
N LEU A 35 -16.88 14.59 -9.98
CA LEU A 35 -16.56 15.98 -9.70
C LEU A 35 -16.96 16.86 -10.89
N GLN A 36 -17.93 17.74 -10.65
CA GLN A 36 -18.35 18.79 -11.56
C GLN A 36 -18.10 20.13 -10.88
N ILE A 37 -17.28 21.00 -11.50
CA ILE A 37 -16.97 22.33 -10.97
C ILE A 37 -17.50 23.36 -11.96
N MET A 38 -18.41 24.23 -11.53
CA MET A 38 -18.99 25.27 -12.40
C MET A 38 -19.64 24.73 -13.71
N GLY A 39 -20.19 23.52 -13.70
CA GLY A 39 -20.90 22.94 -14.86
C GLY A 39 -20.00 22.31 -15.93
N ILE A 40 -18.69 22.22 -15.69
CA ILE A 40 -17.73 21.49 -16.52
C ILE A 40 -17.54 20.10 -15.89
N ASP A 41 -17.59 19.04 -16.71
CA ASP A 41 -17.39 17.66 -16.27
C ASP A 41 -15.89 17.40 -16.11
N PHE A 42 -15.41 17.22 -14.88
CA PHE A 42 -14.00 16.92 -14.58
C PHE A 42 -13.76 15.42 -14.36
N GLY A 43 -14.67 14.58 -14.86
CA GLY A 43 -14.67 13.14 -14.65
C GLY A 43 -13.48 12.43 -15.31
N LEU A 44 -13.10 11.28 -14.75
CA LEU A 44 -12.16 10.37 -15.38
C LEU A 44 -12.86 9.65 -16.54
N ALA A 45 -12.13 9.33 -17.61
CA ALA A 45 -12.64 8.40 -18.60
C ALA A 45 -12.98 7.06 -17.91
N GLN A 46 -14.17 6.51 -18.19
CA GLN A 46 -14.69 5.30 -17.51
C GLN A 46 -13.69 4.13 -17.55
N GLU A 47 -12.98 3.93 -18.67
CA GLU A 47 -11.96 2.88 -18.80
C GLU A 47 -10.76 3.10 -17.86
N SER A 48 -10.33 4.35 -17.68
CA SER A 48 -9.25 4.70 -16.76
C SER A 48 -9.70 4.50 -15.30
N TYR A 49 -10.93 4.88 -14.97
CA TYR A 49 -11.50 4.64 -13.64
C TYR A 49 -11.55 3.16 -13.29
N ASP A 50 -12.10 2.31 -14.17
CA ASP A 50 -12.22 0.87 -13.93
C ASP A 50 -10.84 0.21 -13.76
N ARG A 51 -9.86 0.63 -14.56
CA ARG A 51 -8.48 0.17 -14.46
C ARG A 51 -7.83 0.58 -13.13
N ILE A 52 -8.04 1.82 -12.68
CA ILE A 52 -7.53 2.32 -11.39
C ILE A 52 -8.12 1.51 -10.24
N ILE A 53 -9.44 1.35 -10.20
CA ILE A 53 -10.13 0.62 -9.13
C ILE A 53 -9.71 -0.85 -9.09
N TYR A 54 -9.56 -1.51 -10.24
CA TYR A 54 -9.07 -2.89 -10.31
C TYR A 54 -7.72 -3.06 -9.60
N TRP A 55 -6.73 -2.21 -9.93
CA TRP A 55 -5.41 -2.29 -9.32
C TRP A 55 -5.42 -1.93 -7.83
N ILE A 56 -6.24 -0.96 -7.43
CA ILE A 56 -6.43 -0.59 -6.02
C ILE A 56 -6.91 -1.78 -5.21
N VAL A 57 -7.96 -2.45 -5.67
CA VAL A 57 -8.55 -3.58 -4.96
C VAL A 57 -7.60 -4.78 -4.99
N ALA A 58 -7.01 -5.11 -6.14
CA ALA A 58 -6.12 -6.26 -6.27
C ALA A 58 -4.91 -6.18 -5.32
N PHE A 59 -4.16 -5.09 -5.39
CA PHE A 59 -2.99 -4.90 -4.54
C PHE A 59 -3.36 -4.54 -3.10
N GLY A 60 -4.46 -3.83 -2.86
CA GLY A 60 -4.95 -3.54 -1.51
C GLY A 60 -5.31 -4.82 -0.74
N CYS A 61 -5.90 -5.81 -1.40
CA CYS A 61 -6.15 -7.14 -0.82
C CYS A 61 -4.83 -7.86 -0.46
N LEU A 62 -3.83 -7.83 -1.36
CA LEU A 62 -2.52 -8.42 -1.10
C LEU A 62 -1.79 -7.74 0.06
N ILE A 63 -1.81 -6.41 0.13
CA ILE A 63 -1.18 -5.64 1.21
C ILE A 63 -1.89 -5.92 2.53
N SER A 64 -3.23 -5.95 2.53
CA SER A 64 -4.02 -6.23 3.74
C SER A 64 -3.79 -7.65 4.25
N GLY A 65 -3.76 -8.64 3.35
CA GLY A 65 -3.46 -10.03 3.72
C GLY A 65 -2.03 -10.21 4.25
N THR A 66 -1.05 -9.56 3.64
CA THR A 66 0.33 -9.60 4.15
C THR A 66 0.48 -8.85 5.48
N ALA A 67 -0.25 -7.74 5.69
CA ALA A 67 -0.30 -7.07 6.98
C ALA A 67 -0.82 -8.00 8.09
N PHE A 68 -1.88 -8.77 7.84
CA PHE A 68 -2.37 -9.77 8.79
C PHE A 68 -1.25 -10.72 9.24
N PHE A 69 -0.50 -11.29 8.30
CA PHE A 69 0.60 -12.21 8.61
C PHE A 69 1.79 -11.53 9.29
N THR A 70 2.10 -10.29 8.94
CA THR A 70 3.15 -9.49 9.61
C THR A 70 2.81 -9.25 11.08
N TYR A 71 1.59 -8.78 11.36
CA TYR A 71 1.21 -8.36 12.72
C TYR A 71 0.71 -9.50 13.62
N SER A 72 0.29 -10.63 13.04
CA SER A 72 0.01 -11.87 13.78
C SER A 72 1.26 -12.65 14.17
N SER A 73 2.43 -12.30 13.61
CA SER A 73 3.69 -12.97 13.92
C SER A 73 4.36 -12.41 15.20
N PRO A 74 5.11 -13.23 15.97
CA PRO A 74 5.86 -12.77 17.13
C PRO A 74 6.83 -11.62 16.80
N LYS A 75 7.03 -10.70 17.76
CA LYS A 75 7.74 -9.41 17.56
C LYS A 75 9.09 -9.52 16.84
N GLN A 76 9.88 -10.55 17.13
CA GLN A 76 11.21 -10.79 16.57
C GLN A 76 11.25 -12.19 15.94
N SER A 77 10.57 -12.40 14.83
CA SER A 77 10.54 -13.70 14.14
C SER A 77 10.89 -13.55 12.68
N ILE A 78 11.58 -14.55 12.13
CA ILE A 78 11.92 -14.62 10.70
C ILE A 78 10.65 -14.47 9.85
N ARG A 79 9.55 -15.15 10.23
CA ARG A 79 8.24 -15.02 9.56
C ARG A 79 7.79 -13.56 9.46
N LYS A 80 7.88 -12.79 10.55
CA LYS A 80 7.53 -11.38 10.56
C LYS A 80 8.44 -10.56 9.64
N GLY A 81 9.74 -10.83 9.64
CA GLY A 81 10.69 -10.18 8.73
C GLY A 81 10.36 -10.43 7.25
N VAL A 82 10.07 -11.68 6.90
CA VAL A 82 9.70 -12.07 5.52
C VAL A 82 8.40 -11.37 5.09
N PHE A 83 7.33 -11.45 5.89
CA PHE A 83 6.06 -10.81 5.51
C PHE A 83 6.17 -9.28 5.47
N ALA A 84 6.97 -8.66 6.34
CA ALA A 84 7.23 -7.22 6.27
C ALA A 84 7.97 -6.82 4.99
N LEU A 85 8.93 -7.63 4.54
CA LEU A 85 9.65 -7.40 3.28
C LEU A 85 8.72 -7.57 2.07
N VAL A 86 7.93 -8.64 2.04
CA VAL A 86 6.91 -8.86 0.99
C VAL A 86 5.91 -7.70 0.95
N GLN A 87 5.46 -7.22 2.11
CA GLN A 87 4.53 -6.10 2.21
C GLN A 87 5.13 -4.81 1.62
N ILE A 88 6.41 -4.53 1.82
CA ILE A 88 7.06 -3.35 1.19
C ILE A 88 7.13 -3.51 -0.33
N ILE A 89 7.50 -4.70 -0.83
CA ILE A 89 7.51 -4.96 -2.27
C ILE A 89 6.11 -4.74 -2.86
N LEU A 90 5.06 -5.22 -2.18
CA LEU A 90 3.68 -5.00 -2.59
C LEU A 90 3.29 -3.53 -2.56
N ASN A 91 3.76 -2.73 -1.59
CA ASN A 91 3.55 -1.28 -1.58
C ASN A 91 4.24 -0.58 -2.76
N CYS A 92 5.47 -1.00 -3.12
CA CYS A 92 6.14 -0.50 -4.31
C CYS A 92 5.35 -0.85 -5.59
N LEU A 93 4.86 -2.08 -5.71
CA LEU A 93 4.05 -2.51 -6.85
C LEU A 93 2.69 -1.81 -6.90
N TYR A 94 2.09 -1.54 -5.74
CA TYR A 94 0.86 -0.76 -5.61
C TYR A 94 1.06 0.66 -6.15
N LEU A 95 2.11 1.36 -5.72
CA LEU A 95 2.47 2.67 -6.28
C LEU A 95 2.79 2.61 -7.76
N TRP A 96 3.50 1.57 -8.19
CA TRP A 96 3.84 1.37 -9.60
C TRP A 96 2.59 1.14 -10.46
N SER A 97 1.55 0.48 -9.92
CA SER A 97 0.28 0.25 -10.62
C SER A 97 -0.44 1.54 -11.00
N TYR A 98 -0.26 2.63 -10.24
CA TYR A 98 -0.79 3.95 -10.59
C TYR A 98 -0.21 4.53 -11.88
N LYS A 99 1.00 4.11 -12.26
CA LYS A 99 1.60 4.48 -13.55
C LYS A 99 0.91 3.76 -14.72
N PHE A 100 0.50 2.51 -14.56
CA PHE A 100 -0.18 1.72 -15.62
C PHE A 100 -1.67 2.01 -15.71
N SER A 101 -2.24 2.54 -14.64
CA SER A 101 -3.65 2.91 -14.59
C SER A 101 -3.93 4.26 -15.28
N GLY A 102 -2.90 5.00 -15.70
CA GLY A 102 -3.05 6.33 -16.31
C GLY A 102 -3.36 7.44 -15.30
N ALA A 103 -3.38 7.14 -14.00
CA ALA A 103 -3.63 8.11 -12.93
C ALA A 103 -2.50 9.13 -12.74
N THR A 104 -1.35 8.94 -13.41
CA THR A 104 -0.22 9.87 -13.38
C THR A 104 -0.44 11.13 -14.18
N ASP A 105 -1.28 11.07 -15.21
CA ASP A 105 -1.55 12.20 -16.10
C ASP A 105 -3.04 12.48 -16.04
N VAL A 106 -3.42 13.32 -15.08
CA VAL A 106 -4.81 13.77 -14.99
C VAL A 106 -5.00 14.84 -16.04
N ASN A 107 -5.62 14.46 -17.15
CA ASN A 107 -5.97 15.35 -18.25
C ASN A 107 -7.30 16.03 -17.94
N PHE A 108 -7.26 17.34 -17.76
CA PHE A 108 -8.42 18.18 -17.58
C PHE A 108 -8.75 18.84 -18.92
N GLU A 109 -9.97 18.64 -19.41
CA GLU A 109 -10.46 19.33 -20.60
C GLU A 109 -11.23 20.58 -20.16
N ILE A 110 -10.72 21.76 -20.52
CA ILE A 110 -11.41 23.04 -20.26
C ILE A 110 -12.05 23.48 -21.57
N ILE A 111 -13.39 23.38 -21.64
CA ILE A 111 -14.17 23.77 -22.82
C ILE A 111 -13.84 25.23 -23.17
N GLY A 112 -13.25 25.44 -24.36
CA GLY A 112 -12.89 26.76 -24.89
C GLY A 112 -11.50 27.30 -24.52
N TYR A 113 -10.72 26.63 -23.66
CA TYR A 113 -9.39 27.09 -23.24
C TYR A 113 -8.25 26.05 -23.39
N GLY A 114 -8.56 24.80 -23.72
CA GLY A 114 -7.58 23.74 -24.01
C GLY A 114 -7.49 22.67 -22.91
N HIS A 115 -6.45 21.83 -22.97
CA HIS A 115 -6.20 20.77 -21.98
C HIS A 115 -5.15 21.20 -20.96
N MET A 116 -5.41 20.96 -19.68
CA MET A 116 -4.41 21.06 -18.61
C MET A 116 -4.05 19.63 -18.16
N THR A 117 -2.76 19.29 -18.10
CA THR A 117 -2.32 17.98 -17.59
C THR A 117 -1.55 18.17 -16.29
N ILE A 118 -2.05 17.60 -15.19
CA ILE A 118 -1.26 17.50 -13.97
C ILE A 118 -0.49 16.19 -14.00
N ASN A 119 0.84 16.28 -14.07
CA ASN A 119 1.73 15.13 -14.04
C ASN A 119 2.14 14.82 -12.59
N LEU A 120 1.63 13.71 -12.06
CA LEU A 120 1.92 13.19 -10.72
C LEU A 120 3.11 12.21 -10.69
N GLN A 121 3.81 12.02 -11.81
CA GLN A 121 4.86 11.02 -11.96
C GLN A 121 6.02 11.26 -10.98
N GLN A 122 6.43 12.52 -10.79
CA GLN A 122 7.51 12.85 -9.85
C GLN A 122 7.13 12.53 -8.40
N MET A 123 5.87 12.75 -8.03
CA MET A 123 5.36 12.42 -6.69
C MET A 123 5.44 10.90 -6.43
N ILE A 124 4.98 10.09 -7.38
CA ILE A 124 5.06 8.62 -7.29
C ILE A 124 6.51 8.15 -7.16
N LEU A 125 7.43 8.71 -7.95
CA LEU A 125 8.85 8.36 -7.90
C LEU A 125 9.48 8.67 -6.53
N VAL A 126 9.14 9.80 -5.92
CA VAL A 126 9.60 10.15 -4.57
C VAL A 126 9.12 9.11 -3.54
N TYR A 127 7.83 8.76 -3.56
CA TYR A 127 7.29 7.74 -2.66
C TYR A 127 7.92 6.36 -2.90
N MET A 128 8.11 5.95 -4.15
CA MET A 128 8.81 4.70 -4.49
C MET A 128 10.26 4.70 -3.95
N GLY A 129 10.97 5.83 -4.02
CA GLY A 129 12.31 5.97 -3.44
C GLY A 129 12.32 5.79 -1.92
N ILE A 130 11.34 6.34 -1.21
CA ILE A 130 11.18 6.16 0.25
C ILE A 130 10.92 4.68 0.58
N TYR A 131 10.03 4.02 -0.17
CA TYR A 131 9.75 2.60 0.02
C TYR A 131 10.99 1.72 -0.27
N PHE A 132 11.80 2.09 -1.28
CA PHE A 132 13.04 1.40 -1.57
C PHE A 132 14.05 1.48 -0.42
N LEU A 133 14.22 2.65 0.21
CA LEU A 133 15.08 2.78 1.40
C LEU A 133 14.60 1.90 2.56
N THR A 134 13.29 1.72 2.70
CA THR A 134 12.72 0.84 3.74
C THR A 134 12.98 -0.64 3.47
N ILE A 135 13.21 -1.05 2.21
CA ILE A 135 13.63 -2.42 1.87
C ILE A 135 14.98 -2.72 2.52
N ALA A 136 15.96 -1.81 2.41
CA ALA A 136 17.29 -2.01 2.99
C ALA A 136 17.23 -2.23 4.52
N ILE A 137 16.38 -1.45 5.21
CA ILE A 137 16.15 -1.61 6.65
C ILE A 137 15.52 -2.98 6.96
N LYS A 138 14.57 -3.46 6.15
CA LYS A 138 13.95 -4.78 6.38
C LYS A 138 14.84 -5.95 6.06
N ILE A 139 15.75 -5.82 5.08
CA ILE A 139 16.79 -6.81 4.85
C ILE A 139 17.71 -6.90 6.06
N TYR A 140 18.12 -5.76 6.63
CA TYR A 140 18.91 -5.72 7.86
C TYR A 140 18.18 -6.40 9.03
N ASP A 141 16.90 -6.05 9.28
CA ASP A 141 16.07 -6.69 10.32
C ASP A 141 16.00 -8.22 10.12
N LEU A 142 15.86 -8.68 8.88
CA LEU A 142 15.77 -10.11 8.56
C LEU A 142 17.09 -10.84 8.83
N ILE A 143 18.22 -10.22 8.50
CA ILE A 143 19.56 -10.76 8.80
C ILE A 143 19.75 -10.86 10.31
N ASP A 144 19.42 -9.81 11.06
CA ASP A 144 19.52 -9.79 12.52
C ASP A 144 18.66 -10.91 13.16
N PHE A 145 17.42 -11.07 12.72
CA PHE A 145 16.54 -12.14 13.20
C PHE A 145 17.04 -13.55 12.87
N THR A 146 17.82 -13.69 11.80
CA THR A 146 18.38 -14.98 11.37
C THR A 146 19.65 -15.31 12.16
N ILE A 147 20.55 -14.36 12.35
CA ILE A 147 21.81 -14.54 13.07
C ILE A 147 21.59 -14.68 14.57
N ASN A 148 20.73 -13.84 15.17
CA ASN A 148 20.48 -13.82 16.62
C ASN A 148 19.33 -14.75 17.05
N ARG A 149 18.94 -15.71 16.21
CA ARG A 149 17.75 -16.55 16.39
C ARG A 149 17.68 -17.22 17.76
N ASP A 150 18.81 -17.74 18.26
CA ASP A 150 18.84 -18.52 19.49
C ASP A 150 18.71 -17.63 20.74
N LYS A 151 19.45 -16.52 20.78
CA LYS A 151 19.30 -15.48 21.83
C LYS A 151 17.88 -14.90 21.88
N ILE A 152 17.25 -14.73 20.72
CA ILE A 152 15.86 -14.23 20.60
C ILE A 152 14.84 -15.28 21.08
N ARG A 153 15.14 -16.58 20.91
CA ARG A 153 14.30 -17.67 21.42
C ARG A 153 14.39 -17.75 22.94
N GLU A 154 15.59 -17.67 23.50
CA GLU A 154 15.83 -17.70 24.95
C GLU A 154 15.13 -16.55 25.66
N LYS A 155 15.31 -15.30 25.18
CA LYS A 155 14.61 -14.12 25.73
C LYS A 155 13.09 -14.23 25.70
N ARG A 156 12.54 -14.97 24.73
CA ARG A 156 11.08 -15.17 24.61
C ARG A 156 10.51 -16.21 25.59
N TRP A 157 11.36 -17.05 26.18
CA TRP A 157 10.96 -18.06 27.15
C TRP A 157 11.20 -17.58 28.60
N SER A 158 12.05 -16.57 28.78
CA SER A 158 12.26 -15.89 30.06
C SER A 158 11.24 -14.78 30.37
N GLU A 159 10.40 -14.39 29.40
CA GLU A 159 9.28 -13.43 29.52
C GLU A 159 7.92 -14.14 29.45
#